data_AF-A0A660SEW7-F1
#
_entry.id   AF-A0A660SEW7-F1
#
_cell.length_a   1.000
_cell.length_b   1.000
_cell.length_c   1.000
_cell.angle_alpha   90.00
_cell.angle_beta   90.00
_cell.angle_gamma   90.00
#
_symmetry.space_group_name_H-M   'P 1'
#
loop_
_entity.id
_entity.type
_entity.pdbx_description
1 polymer ?
#
loop_
_entity_poly.entity_id
_entity_poly.type
_entity_poly.pdbx_seq_one_letter_code
_entity_poly.pdbx_strand_id
1 'polypeptide(L)'
;VKDKVLLGMDDFGMPSRILAQRFGSLWTYSSAVGGPGEPVSAAPGQLDPETLTNLYRFHEIDDSSALYGVTGNPISHSLSPVLHNRWLQDSGLNGTYIPIRSDDMAALLETCDIWGLKGLSVTVPHKEKALSLCDYADGSARSIGAANTLLRSGDGWRARNTDAGGFLKPLPGAMNLGSIEELKGKKALIIGAGGAARAAVYALRKVGMNLVILNRTVEKARRLAEETKQQWGALSPDSLSLLEGGVDLAVQTTNVGMYPDSSSDPIPWWNPRGCSLVYDMVYKPEETVLLARSRAEGIKTMNGSGMLEAQARLQFELYTGQKAGV
;
A
#
# COMPACT_ATOMS: atom_id res chain seq x y z
N VAL A 1 -0.48 39.25 -9.36
CA VAL A 1 -1.02 38.74 -10.64
C VAL A 1 -2.36 38.10 -10.32
N LYS A 2 -3.49 38.75 -10.63
CA LYS A 2 -4.77 38.41 -9.96
C LYS A 2 -5.63 37.37 -10.67
N ASP A 3 -5.54 37.23 -11.98
CA ASP A 3 -6.44 36.36 -12.74
C ASP A 3 -5.63 35.37 -13.61
N LYS A 4 -5.35 34.19 -13.07
CA LYS A 4 -4.67 33.10 -13.80
C LYS A 4 -5.38 31.78 -13.59
N VAL A 5 -5.29 30.92 -14.60
CA VAL A 5 -5.69 29.52 -14.53
C VAL A 5 -4.42 28.69 -14.67
N LEU A 6 -4.07 27.92 -13.63
CA LEU A 6 -2.88 27.07 -13.61
C LEU A 6 -3.30 25.60 -13.59
N LEU A 7 -2.87 24.84 -14.59
CA LEU A 7 -3.23 23.44 -14.73
C LEU A 7 -2.04 22.64 -15.25
N GLY A 8 -1.68 21.60 -14.52
CA GLY A 8 -0.85 20.52 -15.03
C GLY A 8 -1.70 19.53 -15.82
N MET A 9 -1.07 18.89 -16.81
CA MET A 9 -1.67 17.82 -17.59
C MET A 9 -1.28 16.44 -17.03
N ASP A 10 -2.04 15.43 -17.43
CA ASP A 10 -1.81 14.02 -17.09
C ASP A 10 -1.84 13.75 -15.57
N ASP A 11 -1.38 12.57 -15.17
CA ASP A 11 -1.33 12.15 -13.76
C ASP A 11 -0.45 13.07 -12.89
N PHE A 12 0.60 13.66 -13.47
CA PHE A 12 1.48 14.59 -12.75
C PHE A 12 0.77 15.90 -12.40
N GLY A 13 -0.18 16.33 -13.24
CA GLY A 13 -0.94 17.55 -13.06
C GLY A 13 -2.11 17.43 -12.10
N MET A 14 -2.48 16.22 -11.66
CA MET A 14 -3.69 15.99 -10.87
C MET A 14 -3.80 16.87 -9.61
N PRO A 15 -2.73 17.10 -8.81
CA PRO A 15 -2.79 18.00 -7.66
C PRO A 15 -3.22 19.44 -8.01
N SER A 16 -2.78 19.98 -9.16
CA SER A 16 -3.13 21.34 -9.58
C SER A 16 -4.62 21.49 -9.90
N ARG A 17 -5.30 20.40 -10.27
CA ARG A 17 -6.73 20.38 -10.55
C ARG A 17 -7.56 20.29 -9.28
N ILE A 18 -7.14 19.45 -8.33
CA ILE A 18 -7.83 19.25 -7.06
C ILE A 18 -7.62 20.45 -6.13
N LEU A 19 -6.40 20.98 -6.06
CA LEU A 19 -6.03 22.10 -5.17
C LEU A 19 -6.14 23.46 -5.86
N ALA A 20 -6.90 23.56 -6.96
CA ALA A 20 -6.94 24.76 -7.79
C ALA A 20 -7.30 26.02 -7.00
N GLN A 21 -8.34 25.95 -6.14
CA GLN A 21 -8.77 27.09 -5.30
C GLN A 21 -7.68 27.49 -4.31
N ARG A 22 -7.11 26.51 -3.59
CA ARG A 22 -6.02 26.73 -2.63
C ARG A 22 -4.76 27.30 -3.27
N PHE A 23 -4.46 26.94 -4.52
CA PHE A 23 -3.32 27.49 -5.26
C PHE A 23 -3.63 28.81 -5.98
N GLY A 24 -4.82 29.37 -5.79
CA GLY A 24 -5.23 30.65 -6.37
C GLY A 24 -5.53 30.60 -7.88
N SER A 25 -5.82 29.42 -8.44
CA SER A 25 -6.34 29.29 -9.80
C SER A 25 -7.81 29.71 -9.85
N LEU A 26 -8.18 30.54 -10.82
CA LEU A 26 -9.55 31.07 -10.94
C LEU A 26 -10.61 29.97 -11.09
N TRP A 27 -10.29 28.94 -11.86
CA TRP A 27 -11.12 27.75 -12.03
C TRP A 27 -10.25 26.54 -12.35
N THR A 28 -10.89 25.37 -12.40
CA THR A 28 -10.33 24.12 -12.92
C THR A 28 -11.30 23.54 -13.94
N TYR A 29 -10.80 22.69 -14.84
CA TYR A 29 -11.65 21.98 -15.80
C TYR A 29 -11.87 20.55 -15.30
N SER A 30 -13.12 20.14 -15.24
CA SER A 30 -13.53 18.74 -15.10
C SER A 30 -13.83 18.13 -16.47
N SER A 31 -13.78 16.81 -16.57
CA SER A 31 -14.37 16.08 -17.69
C SER A 31 -15.90 16.16 -17.61
N ALA A 32 -16.62 15.66 -18.63
CA ALA A 32 -18.03 15.36 -18.44
C ALA A 32 -18.16 14.06 -17.62
N VAL A 33 -19.33 13.83 -17.01
CA VAL A 33 -19.65 12.55 -16.36
C VAL A 33 -19.67 11.47 -17.44
N GLY A 34 -18.76 10.50 -17.37
CA GLY A 34 -18.69 9.43 -18.35
C GLY A 34 -19.85 8.46 -18.21
N GLY A 35 -20.50 8.14 -19.34
CA GLY A 35 -21.39 6.96 -19.41
C GLY A 35 -20.58 5.66 -19.32
N PRO A 36 -21.25 4.50 -19.14
CA PRO A 36 -20.55 3.22 -19.07
C PRO A 36 -19.75 2.97 -20.36
N GLY A 37 -18.43 2.98 -20.28
CA GLY A 37 -17.52 2.57 -21.36
C GLY A 37 -16.86 3.67 -22.19
N GLU A 38 -17.06 4.97 -21.92
CA GLU A 38 -16.40 6.05 -22.66
C GLU A 38 -15.56 6.98 -21.76
N PRO A 39 -14.29 7.28 -22.12
CA PRO A 39 -13.54 8.36 -21.49
C PRO A 39 -14.03 9.71 -22.05
N VAL A 40 -14.80 10.47 -21.28
CA VAL A 40 -15.30 11.81 -21.69
C VAL A 40 -14.35 12.93 -21.26
N SER A 41 -13.05 12.70 -21.45
CA SER A 41 -11.98 13.58 -21.02
C SER A 41 -11.47 14.41 -22.19
N ALA A 42 -11.65 15.73 -22.16
CA ALA A 42 -11.11 16.65 -23.17
C ALA A 42 -9.58 16.79 -23.10
N ALA A 43 -8.97 16.42 -21.96
CA ALA A 43 -7.52 16.35 -21.77
C ALA A 43 -7.18 15.23 -20.77
N PRO A 44 -6.02 14.55 -20.86
CA PRO A 44 -5.67 13.51 -19.90
C PRO A 44 -5.49 14.08 -18.48
N GLY A 45 -5.91 13.31 -17.48
CA GLY A 45 -5.89 13.69 -16.06
C GLY A 45 -7.06 14.58 -15.61
N GLN A 46 -8.08 14.83 -16.43
CA GLN A 46 -9.31 15.45 -15.95
C GLN A 46 -10.09 14.49 -15.06
N LEU A 47 -10.61 15.04 -13.95
CA LEU A 47 -11.52 14.35 -13.06
C LEU A 47 -12.95 14.72 -13.46
N ASP A 48 -13.88 13.78 -13.30
CA ASP A 48 -15.29 14.08 -13.47
C ASP A 48 -15.80 14.97 -12.32
N PRO A 49 -16.92 15.69 -12.52
CA PRO A 49 -17.43 16.64 -11.53
C PRO A 49 -17.83 15.97 -10.21
N GLU A 50 -18.30 14.72 -10.23
CA GLU A 50 -18.69 13.99 -9.03
C GLU A 50 -17.47 13.59 -8.21
N THR A 51 -16.41 13.11 -8.84
CA THR A 51 -15.13 12.83 -8.16
C THR A 51 -14.57 14.12 -7.56
N LEU A 52 -14.55 15.23 -8.30
CA LEU A 52 -14.02 16.48 -7.79
C LEU A 52 -14.83 17.02 -6.60
N THR A 53 -16.17 16.97 -6.70
CA THR A 53 -17.07 17.57 -5.70
C THR A 53 -17.31 16.65 -4.50
N ASN A 54 -17.52 15.36 -4.72
CA ASN A 54 -17.92 14.42 -3.67
C ASN A 54 -16.72 13.75 -3.00
N LEU A 55 -15.74 13.28 -3.79
CA LEU A 55 -14.56 12.61 -3.22
C LEU A 55 -13.58 13.63 -2.64
N TYR A 56 -13.18 14.63 -3.41
CA TYR A 56 -12.18 15.61 -2.95
C TYR A 56 -12.78 16.80 -2.21
N ARG A 57 -14.11 16.96 -2.21
CA ARG A 57 -14.81 18.08 -1.56
C ARG A 57 -14.25 19.42 -2.01
N PHE A 58 -14.05 19.55 -3.32
CA PHE A 58 -13.31 20.65 -3.96
C PHE A 58 -13.69 22.05 -3.46
N HIS A 59 -14.97 22.31 -3.22
CA HIS A 59 -15.45 23.62 -2.75
C HIS A 59 -15.15 23.91 -1.27
N GLU A 60 -14.68 22.92 -0.52
CA GLU A 60 -14.35 23.02 0.90
C GLU A 60 -12.83 23.08 1.12
N ILE A 61 -12.01 22.98 0.07
CA ILE A 61 -10.55 23.02 0.17
C ILE A 61 -10.09 24.48 0.23
N ASP A 62 -9.53 24.88 1.36
CA ASP A 62 -8.94 26.20 1.57
C ASP A 62 -7.53 26.13 2.21
N ASP A 63 -6.99 27.30 2.58
CA ASP A 63 -5.66 27.42 3.20
C ASP A 63 -5.59 26.79 4.61
N SER A 64 -6.74 26.63 5.28
CA SER A 64 -6.84 26.00 6.59
C SER A 64 -6.98 24.48 6.53
N SER A 65 -7.37 23.92 5.39
CA SER A 65 -7.48 22.47 5.20
C SER A 65 -6.14 21.76 5.41
N ALA A 66 -6.12 20.72 6.23
CA ALA A 66 -4.95 19.84 6.34
C ALA A 66 -4.76 19.04 5.03
N LEU A 67 -3.56 19.11 4.44
CA LEU A 67 -3.27 18.44 3.18
C LEU A 67 -2.49 17.14 3.43
N TYR A 68 -3.01 16.04 2.90
CA TYR A 68 -2.41 14.72 2.93
C TYR A 68 -2.32 14.17 1.51
N GLY A 69 -1.54 13.12 1.30
CA GLY A 69 -1.53 12.47 -0.01
C GLY A 69 -0.92 11.09 -0.06
N VAL A 70 -0.99 10.49 -1.24
CA VAL A 70 -0.32 9.23 -1.58
C VAL A 70 0.59 9.43 -2.79
N THR A 71 1.83 8.93 -2.72
CA THR A 71 2.78 8.98 -3.83
C THR A 71 3.19 7.60 -4.31
N GLY A 72 3.39 7.49 -5.63
CA GLY A 72 3.86 6.28 -6.31
C GLY A 72 3.91 6.47 -7.82
N ASN A 73 4.42 5.46 -8.51
CA ASN A 73 4.33 5.37 -9.96
C ASN A 73 4.19 3.89 -10.38
N PRO A 74 3.03 3.48 -10.94
CA PRO A 74 1.83 4.28 -11.19
C PRO A 74 1.02 4.61 -9.91
N ILE A 75 0.18 5.66 -9.95
CA ILE A 75 -0.64 6.10 -8.81
C ILE A 75 -2.15 6.15 -9.07
N SER A 76 -2.56 6.17 -10.34
CA SER A 76 -3.94 6.42 -10.80
C SER A 76 -4.98 5.40 -10.31
N HIS A 77 -4.55 4.21 -9.87
CA HIS A 77 -5.43 3.16 -9.35
C HIS A 77 -5.43 3.04 -7.82
N SER A 78 -4.82 3.98 -7.10
CA SER A 78 -4.78 3.94 -5.64
C SER A 78 -6.17 4.19 -5.05
N LEU A 79 -6.62 3.29 -4.18
CA LEU A 79 -7.86 3.47 -3.39
C LEU A 79 -7.65 4.34 -2.15
N SER A 80 -6.41 4.73 -1.82
CA SER A 80 -6.12 5.54 -0.63
C SER A 80 -6.88 6.87 -0.60
N PRO A 81 -6.99 7.67 -1.69
CA PRO A 81 -7.79 8.89 -1.68
C PRO A 81 -9.26 8.63 -1.33
N VAL A 82 -9.84 7.54 -1.82
CA VAL A 82 -11.23 7.14 -1.51
C VAL A 82 -11.41 6.88 -0.02
N LEU A 83 -10.54 6.07 0.56
CA LEU A 83 -10.62 5.72 1.98
C LEU A 83 -10.38 6.93 2.89
N HIS A 84 -9.30 7.68 2.66
CA HIS A 84 -8.90 8.77 3.54
C HIS A 84 -9.85 9.97 3.47
N ASN A 85 -10.32 10.38 2.29
CA ASN A 85 -11.26 11.51 2.22
C ASN A 85 -12.61 11.16 2.86
N ARG A 86 -13.08 9.91 2.70
CA ARG A 86 -14.27 9.42 3.41
C ARG A 86 -14.08 9.51 4.93
N TRP A 87 -12.96 9.00 5.46
CA TRP A 87 -12.72 9.07 6.90
C TRP A 87 -12.51 10.49 7.42
N LEU A 88 -11.91 11.40 6.64
CA LEU A 88 -11.82 12.82 6.99
C LEU A 88 -13.22 13.44 7.09
N GLN A 89 -14.11 13.14 6.15
CA GLN A 89 -15.50 13.59 6.16
C GLN A 89 -16.28 13.01 7.35
N ASP A 90 -16.23 11.68 7.54
CA ASP A 90 -16.93 10.99 8.64
C ASP A 90 -16.46 11.47 10.01
N SER A 91 -15.20 11.91 10.12
CA SER A 91 -14.62 12.44 11.36
C SER A 91 -14.81 13.96 11.53
N GLY A 92 -15.46 14.63 10.59
CA GLY A 92 -15.64 16.10 10.60
C GLY A 92 -14.33 16.90 10.55
N LEU A 93 -13.25 16.31 10.03
CA LEU A 93 -11.93 16.93 9.95
C LEU A 93 -11.82 17.77 8.67
N ASN A 94 -11.38 19.03 8.81
CA ASN A 94 -11.04 19.87 7.67
C ASN A 94 -9.70 19.44 7.06
N GLY A 95 -9.76 18.58 6.07
CA GLY A 95 -8.59 18.17 5.31
C GLY A 95 -8.95 17.49 4.00
N THR A 96 -7.95 17.31 3.15
CA THR A 96 -8.08 16.60 1.87
C THR A 96 -6.89 15.68 1.65
N TYR A 97 -7.15 14.55 1.01
CA TYR A 97 -6.15 13.54 0.70
C TYR A 97 -6.05 13.33 -0.81
N ILE A 98 -4.90 13.63 -1.40
CA ILE A 98 -4.75 13.65 -2.87
C ILE A 98 -3.71 12.64 -3.40
N PRO A 99 -3.88 12.11 -4.62
CA PRO A 99 -2.82 11.38 -5.31
C PRO A 99 -1.76 12.35 -5.84
N ILE A 100 -0.49 12.00 -5.68
CA ILE A 100 0.66 12.77 -6.15
C ILE A 100 1.60 11.82 -6.89
N ARG A 101 1.55 11.83 -8.23
CA ARG A 101 2.51 11.07 -9.03
C ARG A 101 3.88 11.76 -8.96
N SER A 102 4.93 10.99 -8.69
CA SER A 102 6.30 11.48 -8.81
C SER A 102 7.23 10.37 -9.29
N ASP A 103 8.28 10.76 -10.01
CA ASP A 103 9.40 9.90 -10.39
C ASP A 103 10.62 10.12 -9.48
N ASP A 104 10.69 11.27 -8.80
CA ASP A 104 11.77 11.62 -7.88
C ASP A 104 11.20 11.95 -6.49
N MET A 105 11.61 11.14 -5.51
CA MET A 105 11.16 11.31 -4.13
C MET A 105 11.75 12.56 -3.47
N ALA A 106 12.98 12.98 -3.82
CA ALA A 106 13.61 14.15 -3.21
C ALA A 106 12.89 15.44 -3.65
N ALA A 107 12.71 15.62 -4.96
CA ALA A 107 11.96 16.75 -5.51
C ALA A 107 10.50 16.78 -5.03
N LEU A 108 9.90 15.60 -4.81
CA LEU A 108 8.56 15.50 -4.23
C LEU A 108 8.53 16.03 -2.79
N LEU A 109 9.51 15.69 -1.95
CA LEU A 109 9.53 16.19 -0.57
C LEU A 109 9.68 17.70 -0.51
N GLU A 110 10.50 18.29 -1.38
CA GLU A 110 10.59 19.77 -1.54
C GLU A 110 9.23 20.37 -1.93
N THR A 111 8.51 19.73 -2.86
CA THR A 111 7.16 20.15 -3.26
C THR A 111 6.16 20.03 -2.11
N CYS A 112 6.27 18.96 -1.31
CA CYS A 112 5.42 18.74 -0.13
C CYS A 112 5.67 19.81 0.94
N ASP A 113 6.91 20.28 1.09
CA ASP A 113 7.26 21.38 1.98
C ASP A 113 6.62 22.70 1.53
N ILE A 114 6.67 22.99 0.22
CA ILE A 114 6.01 24.17 -0.37
C ILE A 114 4.48 24.12 -0.15
N TRP A 115 3.86 22.96 -0.33
CA TRP A 115 2.41 22.78 -0.16
C TRP A 115 1.97 22.68 1.30
N GLY A 116 2.91 22.56 2.24
CA GLY A 116 2.61 22.36 3.66
C GLY A 116 1.93 21.02 3.95
N LEU A 117 2.28 19.96 3.21
CA LEU A 117 1.73 18.62 3.38
C LEU A 117 2.00 18.11 4.80
N LYS A 118 0.98 17.53 5.44
CA LYS A 118 1.05 17.04 6.83
C LYS A 118 1.36 15.55 6.93
N GLY A 119 1.01 14.78 5.91
CA GLY A 119 1.28 13.34 5.85
C GLY A 119 1.26 12.81 4.43
N LEU A 120 2.14 11.86 4.14
CA LEU A 120 2.33 11.29 2.82
C LEU A 120 2.47 9.78 2.91
N SER A 121 1.50 9.05 2.34
CA SER A 121 1.61 7.62 2.14
C SER A 121 2.47 7.35 0.92
N VAL A 122 3.37 6.38 1.03
CA VAL A 122 4.38 6.07 0.00
C VAL A 122 4.17 4.66 -0.49
N THR A 123 3.96 4.49 -1.79
CA THR A 123 3.90 3.19 -2.45
C THR A 123 5.08 2.97 -3.39
N VAL A 124 5.06 1.86 -4.14
CA VAL A 124 6.10 1.52 -5.12
C VAL A 124 6.28 2.68 -6.12
N PRO A 125 7.53 3.02 -6.50
CA PRO A 125 8.81 2.42 -6.10
C PRO A 125 9.51 3.13 -4.92
N HIS A 126 8.86 4.08 -4.26
CA HIS A 126 9.54 5.10 -3.44
C HIS A 126 9.84 4.71 -1.99
N LYS A 127 9.35 3.56 -1.49
CA LYS A 127 9.39 3.22 -0.05
C LYS A 127 10.80 3.19 0.56
N GLU A 128 11.80 2.70 -0.17
CA GLU A 128 13.20 2.66 0.29
C GLU A 128 13.80 4.07 0.30
N LYS A 129 13.55 4.84 -0.77
CA LYS A 129 14.05 6.21 -0.91
C LYS A 129 13.43 7.14 0.15
N ALA A 130 12.13 7.00 0.42
CA ALA A 130 11.43 7.72 1.47
C ALA A 130 12.07 7.50 2.86
N LEU A 131 12.48 6.27 3.18
CA LEU A 131 13.20 5.99 4.42
C LEU A 131 14.59 6.64 4.45
N SER A 132 15.28 6.71 3.31
CA SER A 132 16.62 7.30 3.25
C SER A 132 16.64 8.83 3.35
N LEU A 133 15.55 9.49 2.95
CA LEU A 133 15.44 10.95 2.88
C LEU A 133 14.78 11.57 4.11
N CYS A 134 14.13 10.77 4.98
CA CYS A 134 13.50 11.29 6.18
C CYS A 134 14.52 11.62 7.28
N ASP A 135 14.21 12.61 8.10
CA ASP A 135 15.02 13.03 9.25
C ASP A 135 14.98 12.00 10.39
N TYR A 136 13.80 11.41 10.59
CA TYR A 136 13.56 10.46 11.67
C TYR A 136 12.87 9.21 11.14
N ALA A 137 13.28 8.03 11.58
CA ALA A 137 12.59 6.78 11.27
C ALA A 137 12.41 5.94 12.52
N ASP A 138 11.21 5.38 12.69
CA ASP A 138 10.93 4.46 13.79
C ASP A 138 11.68 3.13 13.65
N GLY A 139 11.80 2.39 14.76
CA GLY A 139 12.56 1.14 14.79
C GLY A 139 12.02 0.08 13.83
N SER A 140 10.70 0.04 13.60
CA SER A 140 10.06 -0.84 12.62
C SER A 140 10.45 -0.51 11.19
N ALA A 141 10.35 0.74 10.76
CA ALA A 141 10.69 1.17 9.41
C ALA A 141 12.17 0.94 9.11
N ARG A 142 13.07 1.23 10.08
CA ARG A 142 14.51 0.93 9.95
C ARG A 142 14.78 -0.57 9.82
N SER A 143 14.14 -1.40 10.66
CA SER A 143 14.31 -2.85 10.62
C SER A 143 13.76 -3.47 9.33
N ILE A 144 12.64 -2.95 8.83
CA ILE A 144 12.04 -3.36 7.56
C ILE A 144 12.88 -2.86 6.37
N GLY A 145 13.56 -1.72 6.51
CA GLY A 145 14.31 -1.08 5.42
C GLY A 145 13.41 -0.35 4.42
N ALA A 146 12.17 -0.06 4.77
CA ALA A 146 11.21 0.63 3.91
C ALA A 146 10.19 1.43 4.73
N ALA A 147 9.80 2.60 4.24
CA ALA A 147 8.76 3.44 4.82
C ALA A 147 7.60 3.62 3.84
N ASN A 148 6.38 3.32 4.27
CA ASN A 148 5.17 3.56 3.50
C ASN A 148 4.36 4.76 4.03
N THR A 149 4.82 5.41 5.12
CA THR A 149 4.07 6.44 5.85
C THR A 149 5.05 7.52 6.31
N LEU A 150 4.92 8.74 5.81
CA LEU A 150 5.69 9.89 6.25
C LEU A 150 4.78 10.90 6.97
N LEU A 151 5.23 11.37 8.12
CA LEU A 151 4.53 12.33 8.97
C LEU A 151 5.36 13.59 9.08
N ARG A 152 4.73 14.76 9.01
CA ARG A 152 5.44 16.01 9.29
C ARG A 152 5.83 16.07 10.77
N SER A 153 7.09 16.41 11.05
CA SER A 153 7.63 16.52 12.40
C SER A 153 8.56 17.73 12.50
N GLY A 154 8.01 18.87 12.90
CA GLY A 154 8.71 20.16 12.82
C GLY A 154 9.00 20.52 11.37
N ASP A 155 10.27 20.84 11.07
CA ASP A 155 10.74 21.15 9.72
C ASP A 155 11.11 19.90 8.89
N GLY A 156 11.01 18.71 9.48
CA GLY A 156 11.40 17.46 8.85
C GLY A 156 10.28 16.45 8.69
N TRP A 157 10.65 15.28 8.18
CA TRP A 157 9.80 14.13 7.94
C TRP A 157 10.15 12.97 8.87
N ARG A 158 9.11 12.37 9.47
CA ARG A 158 9.21 11.14 10.27
C ARG A 158 8.63 9.97 9.49
N ALA A 159 9.49 8.99 9.18
CA ALA A 159 9.14 7.75 8.53
C ALA A 159 8.63 6.68 9.50
N ARG A 160 7.56 6.00 9.07
CA ARG A 160 6.96 4.83 9.71
C ARG A 160 6.63 3.76 8.67
N ASN A 161 6.33 2.56 9.15
CA ASN A 161 5.84 1.46 8.33
C ASN A 161 4.54 0.91 8.91
N THR A 162 3.42 1.11 8.22
CA THR A 162 2.10 0.57 8.59
C THR A 162 1.78 -0.73 7.83
N ASP A 163 2.52 -1.08 6.78
CA ASP A 163 2.33 -2.33 6.03
C ASP A 163 2.46 -3.55 6.95
N ALA A 164 3.45 -3.57 7.85
CA ALA A 164 3.65 -4.68 8.78
C ALA A 164 2.47 -4.88 9.74
N GLY A 165 1.93 -3.78 10.28
CA GLY A 165 0.74 -3.82 11.13
C GLY A 165 -0.53 -4.18 10.35
N GLY A 166 -0.70 -3.62 9.16
CA GLY A 166 -1.81 -3.92 8.27
C GLY A 166 -1.83 -5.38 7.81
N PHE A 167 -0.66 -5.96 7.56
CA PHE A 167 -0.50 -7.38 7.22
C PHE A 167 -0.91 -8.31 8.38
N LEU A 168 -0.54 -8.00 9.63
CA LEU A 168 -0.89 -8.85 10.77
C LEU A 168 -2.36 -8.75 11.15
N LYS A 169 -2.97 -7.58 10.98
CA LYS A 169 -4.31 -7.27 11.47
C LYS A 169 -5.40 -8.28 11.06
N PRO A 170 -5.48 -8.73 9.79
CA PRO A 170 -6.54 -9.66 9.38
C PRO A 170 -6.25 -11.12 9.72
N LEU A 171 -5.01 -11.50 10.10
CA LEU A 171 -4.63 -12.91 10.30
C LEU A 171 -5.45 -13.63 11.38
N PRO A 172 -5.67 -13.08 12.59
CA PRO A 172 -6.41 -13.79 13.63
C PRO A 172 -7.83 -14.17 13.18
N GLY A 173 -8.54 -13.24 12.53
CA GLY A 173 -9.88 -13.50 11.99
C GLY A 173 -9.88 -14.53 10.87
N ALA A 174 -8.96 -14.42 9.91
CA ALA A 174 -8.87 -15.36 8.79
C ALA A 174 -8.52 -16.79 9.23
N MET A 175 -7.71 -16.92 10.27
CA MET A 175 -7.23 -18.21 10.77
C MET A 175 -8.08 -18.76 11.93
N ASN A 176 -9.09 -18.04 12.42
CA ASN A 176 -9.86 -18.35 13.63
C ASN A 176 -8.98 -18.49 14.89
N LEU A 177 -8.02 -17.59 15.07
CA LEU A 177 -7.14 -17.55 16.24
C LEU A 177 -7.76 -16.67 17.33
N GLY A 178 -7.59 -17.06 18.59
CA GLY A 178 -7.89 -16.21 19.74
C GLY A 178 -6.86 -15.09 19.90
N SER A 179 -5.60 -15.35 19.54
CA SER A 179 -4.55 -14.33 19.52
C SER A 179 -3.47 -14.61 18.46
N ILE A 180 -2.69 -13.58 18.09
CA ILE A 180 -1.63 -13.72 17.07
C ILE A 180 -0.47 -14.60 17.57
N GLU A 181 -0.29 -14.71 18.88
CA GLU A 181 0.75 -15.49 19.55
C GLU A 181 0.61 -17.00 19.31
N GLU A 182 -0.58 -17.49 18.93
CA GLU A 182 -0.80 -18.88 18.52
C GLU A 182 0.00 -19.25 17.26
N LEU A 183 0.50 -18.26 16.51
CA LEU A 183 1.41 -18.49 15.38
C LEU A 183 2.85 -18.75 15.81
N LYS A 184 3.22 -18.53 17.07
CA LYS A 184 4.61 -18.72 17.52
C LYS A 184 5.10 -20.14 17.28
N GLY A 185 6.27 -20.29 16.67
CA GLY A 185 6.88 -21.58 16.33
C GLY A 185 6.31 -22.27 15.09
N LYS A 186 5.17 -21.81 14.55
CA LYS A 186 4.60 -22.31 13.29
C LYS A 186 5.45 -21.91 12.09
N LYS A 187 5.30 -22.62 10.97
CA LYS A 187 6.08 -22.38 9.75
C LYS A 187 5.28 -21.51 8.77
N ALA A 188 5.91 -20.45 8.25
CA ALA A 188 5.36 -19.68 7.15
C ALA A 188 6.25 -19.70 5.90
N LEU A 189 5.62 -19.86 4.74
CA LEU A 189 6.24 -19.69 3.43
C LEU A 189 6.00 -18.27 2.95
N ILE A 190 7.06 -17.54 2.62
CA ILE A 190 7.00 -16.22 1.98
C ILE A 190 7.42 -16.37 0.52
N ILE A 191 6.52 -16.01 -0.40
CA ILE A 191 6.76 -16.03 -1.84
C ILE A 191 7.04 -14.59 -2.27
N GLY A 192 8.29 -14.30 -2.60
CA GLY A 192 8.80 -12.97 -2.92
C GLY A 192 9.82 -12.45 -1.91
N ALA A 193 10.62 -11.47 -2.34
CA ALA A 193 11.62 -10.80 -1.50
C ALA A 193 11.65 -9.28 -1.73
N GLY A 194 10.49 -8.68 -2.04
CA GLY A 194 10.32 -7.23 -2.23
C GLY A 194 9.96 -6.47 -0.95
N GLY A 195 9.55 -5.20 -1.08
CA GLY A 195 9.15 -4.37 0.06
C GLY A 195 7.99 -4.93 0.88
N ALA A 196 7.00 -5.54 0.21
CA ALA A 196 5.88 -6.23 0.87
C ALA A 196 6.37 -7.48 1.65
N ALA A 197 7.28 -8.26 1.05
CA ALA A 197 7.93 -9.39 1.71
C ALA A 197 8.69 -8.96 2.97
N ARG A 198 9.44 -7.85 2.91
CA ARG A 198 10.16 -7.31 4.07
C ARG A 198 9.23 -6.98 5.23
N ALA A 199 8.08 -6.36 4.96
CA ALA A 199 7.08 -6.05 5.98
C ALA A 199 6.47 -7.34 6.59
N ALA A 200 6.11 -8.32 5.74
CA ALA A 200 5.58 -9.61 6.18
C ALA A 200 6.58 -10.40 7.03
N VAL A 201 7.83 -10.50 6.57
CA VAL A 201 8.92 -11.18 7.28
C VAL A 201 9.19 -10.52 8.63
N TYR A 202 9.25 -9.19 8.68
CA TYR A 202 9.41 -8.46 9.94
C TYR A 202 8.27 -8.77 10.92
N ALA A 203 7.03 -8.68 10.43
CA ALA A 203 5.82 -8.92 11.21
C ALA A 203 5.76 -10.36 11.78
N LEU A 204 5.91 -11.38 10.94
CA LEU A 204 5.84 -12.78 11.38
C LEU A 204 7.02 -13.18 12.25
N ARG A 205 8.21 -12.63 12.00
CA ARG A 205 9.38 -12.84 12.88
C ARG A 205 9.13 -12.25 14.27
N LYS A 206 8.49 -11.09 14.37
CA LYS A 206 8.12 -10.48 15.67
C LYS A 206 7.13 -11.34 16.44
N VAL A 207 6.22 -12.04 15.75
CA VAL A 207 5.32 -13.03 16.34
C VAL A 207 6.07 -14.32 16.76
N GLY A 208 7.20 -14.61 16.11
CA GLY A 208 8.06 -15.76 16.42
C GLY A 208 7.80 -16.98 15.54
N MET A 209 7.33 -16.77 14.30
CA MET A 209 7.22 -17.82 13.30
C MET A 209 8.58 -18.18 12.69
N ASN A 210 8.70 -19.42 12.21
CA ASN A 210 9.82 -19.89 11.40
C ASN A 210 9.52 -19.63 9.93
N LEU A 211 10.37 -18.90 9.23
CA LEU A 211 10.09 -18.43 7.87
C LEU A 211 10.97 -19.12 6.83
N VAL A 212 10.36 -19.48 5.70
CA VAL A 212 11.05 -19.89 4.47
C VAL A 212 10.76 -18.86 3.40
N ILE A 213 11.79 -18.20 2.87
CA ILE A 213 11.66 -17.14 1.87
C ILE A 213 12.07 -17.68 0.50
N LEU A 214 11.12 -17.77 -0.43
CA LEU A 214 11.39 -18.20 -1.81
C LEU A 214 11.22 -17.03 -2.76
N ASN A 215 12.17 -16.82 -3.66
CA ASN A 215 12.08 -15.75 -4.65
C ASN A 215 12.70 -16.16 -6.00
N ARG A 216 12.20 -15.58 -7.09
CA ARG A 216 12.72 -15.81 -8.44
C ARG A 216 14.20 -15.44 -8.57
N THR A 217 14.58 -14.29 -8.03
CA THR A 217 16.00 -13.89 -7.91
C THR A 217 16.49 -14.36 -6.55
N VAL A 218 17.20 -15.48 -6.52
CA VAL A 218 17.57 -16.19 -5.30
C VAL A 218 18.41 -15.34 -4.35
N GLU A 219 19.27 -14.46 -4.89
CA GLU A 219 20.12 -13.55 -4.12
C GLU A 219 19.30 -12.59 -3.26
N LYS A 220 18.11 -12.17 -3.73
CA LYS A 220 17.22 -11.32 -2.94
C LYS A 220 16.61 -12.08 -1.76
N ALA A 221 16.23 -13.36 -1.95
CA ALA A 221 15.76 -14.21 -0.87
C ALA A 221 16.87 -14.46 0.16
N ARG A 222 18.07 -14.81 -0.31
CA ARG A 222 19.26 -14.99 0.53
C ARG A 222 19.54 -13.78 1.39
N ARG A 223 19.63 -12.59 0.77
CA ARG A 223 19.90 -11.34 1.50
C ARG A 223 18.85 -11.07 2.60
N LEU A 224 17.57 -11.16 2.26
CA LEU A 224 16.49 -10.94 3.23
C LEU A 224 16.53 -11.95 4.38
N ALA A 225 16.79 -13.23 4.06
CA ALA A 225 16.86 -14.29 5.05
C ALA A 225 18.09 -14.19 5.95
N GLU A 226 19.25 -13.79 5.44
CA GLU A 226 20.46 -13.54 6.25
C GLU A 226 20.24 -12.37 7.23
N GLU A 227 19.67 -11.26 6.76
CA GLU A 227 19.33 -10.11 7.60
C GLU A 227 18.33 -10.48 8.72
N THR A 228 17.47 -11.47 8.46
CA THR A 228 16.38 -11.86 9.36
C THR A 228 16.59 -13.19 10.08
N LYS A 229 17.71 -13.87 9.83
CA LYS A 229 18.08 -15.19 10.32
C LYS A 229 16.99 -16.26 10.03
N GLN A 230 16.55 -16.32 8.77
CA GLN A 230 15.50 -17.22 8.30
C GLN A 230 16.04 -18.18 7.23
N GLN A 231 15.22 -19.14 6.81
CA GLN A 231 15.54 -20.02 5.69
C GLN A 231 15.20 -19.36 4.36
N TRP A 232 15.90 -19.73 3.30
CA TRP A 232 15.66 -19.23 1.95
C TRP A 232 15.92 -20.29 0.89
N GLY A 233 15.35 -20.07 -0.30
CA GLY A 233 15.59 -20.90 -1.46
C GLY A 233 15.19 -20.20 -2.76
N ALA A 234 15.47 -20.86 -3.89
CA ALA A 234 14.96 -20.44 -5.18
C ALA A 234 13.44 -20.70 -5.27
N LEU A 235 12.72 -19.89 -6.02
CA LEU A 235 11.31 -20.16 -6.32
C LEU A 235 11.18 -21.25 -7.41
N SER A 236 11.65 -22.45 -7.09
CA SER A 236 11.66 -23.64 -7.94
C SER A 236 11.39 -24.90 -7.11
N PRO A 237 11.04 -26.04 -7.76
CA PRO A 237 10.86 -27.33 -7.09
C PRO A 237 12.06 -27.78 -6.25
N ASP A 238 13.28 -27.28 -6.52
CA ASP A 238 14.48 -27.61 -5.76
C ASP A 238 14.40 -27.20 -4.28
N SER A 239 13.51 -26.25 -3.96
CA SER A 239 13.27 -25.77 -2.59
C SER A 239 12.23 -26.57 -1.82
N LEU A 240 11.66 -27.66 -2.38
CA LEU A 240 10.61 -28.46 -1.72
C LEU A 240 11.05 -29.02 -0.37
N SER A 241 12.33 -29.37 -0.21
CA SER A 241 12.89 -29.88 1.05
C SER A 241 12.76 -28.89 2.22
N LEU A 242 12.77 -27.57 1.94
CA LEU A 242 12.56 -26.54 2.95
C LEU A 242 11.13 -26.51 3.48
N LEU A 243 10.18 -27.01 2.67
CA LEU A 243 8.75 -27.04 2.96
C LEU A 243 8.31 -28.37 3.59
N GLU A 244 9.24 -29.31 3.79
CA GLU A 244 8.98 -30.56 4.50
C GLU A 244 8.47 -30.30 5.93
N GLY A 245 7.63 -31.20 6.43
CA GLY A 245 6.96 -31.02 7.74
C GLY A 245 5.74 -30.08 7.70
N GLY A 246 5.40 -29.53 6.53
CA GLY A 246 4.21 -28.71 6.32
C GLY A 246 4.45 -27.21 6.52
N VAL A 247 3.51 -26.42 6.00
CA VAL A 247 3.47 -24.95 6.09
C VAL A 247 2.14 -24.58 6.72
N ASP A 248 2.13 -23.76 7.77
CA ASP A 248 0.88 -23.30 8.39
C ASP A 248 0.29 -22.10 7.64
N LEU A 249 1.15 -21.18 7.20
CA LEU A 249 0.77 -19.94 6.50
C LEU A 249 1.62 -19.74 5.25
N ALA A 250 1.00 -19.67 4.08
CA ALA A 250 1.69 -19.22 2.87
C ALA A 250 1.31 -17.77 2.55
N VAL A 251 2.30 -16.93 2.28
CA VAL A 251 2.13 -15.51 1.99
C VAL A 251 2.75 -15.18 0.62
N GLN A 252 1.91 -14.86 -0.36
CA GLN A 252 2.35 -14.30 -1.63
C GLN A 252 2.56 -12.79 -1.45
N THR A 253 3.73 -12.29 -1.85
CA THR A 253 4.10 -10.87 -1.74
C THR A 253 4.61 -10.24 -3.05
N THR A 254 4.42 -10.94 -4.18
CA THR A 254 4.83 -10.48 -5.51
C THR A 254 3.66 -9.85 -6.25
N ASN A 255 3.90 -9.26 -7.42
CA ASN A 255 2.82 -8.75 -8.26
C ASN A 255 2.26 -9.81 -9.23
N VAL A 256 2.70 -11.08 -9.15
CA VAL A 256 2.22 -12.15 -10.02
C VAL A 256 0.76 -12.45 -9.72
N GLY A 257 -0.08 -12.45 -10.76
CA GLY A 257 -1.52 -12.62 -10.63
C GLY A 257 -2.29 -11.31 -10.42
N MET A 258 -1.60 -10.16 -10.38
CA MET A 258 -2.21 -8.83 -10.29
C MET A 258 -2.74 -8.36 -11.64
N TYR A 259 -3.92 -7.74 -11.67
CA TYR A 259 -4.46 -7.07 -12.87
C TYR A 259 -3.42 -6.10 -13.46
N PRO A 260 -3.23 -6.04 -14.80
CA PRO A 260 -4.08 -6.63 -15.84
C PRO A 260 -3.79 -8.10 -16.17
N ASP A 261 -2.62 -8.63 -15.81
CA ASP A 261 -2.27 -10.02 -16.06
C ASP A 261 -2.51 -10.89 -14.82
N SER A 262 -3.76 -11.30 -14.65
CA SER A 262 -4.19 -12.11 -13.51
C SER A 262 -4.15 -13.61 -13.75
N SER A 263 -3.59 -14.06 -14.89
CA SER A 263 -3.61 -15.48 -15.30
C SER A 263 -2.45 -16.30 -14.71
N SER A 264 -1.47 -15.64 -14.13
CA SER A 264 -0.23 -16.26 -13.67
C SER A 264 -0.31 -16.75 -12.23
N ASP A 265 0.29 -17.92 -11.98
CA ASP A 265 0.51 -18.48 -10.64
C ASP A 265 1.96 -18.22 -10.20
N PRO A 266 2.20 -17.67 -8.99
CA PRO A 266 3.56 -17.44 -8.49
C PRO A 266 4.31 -18.72 -8.12
N ILE A 267 3.63 -19.85 -7.86
CA ILE A 267 4.25 -21.09 -7.37
C ILE A 267 3.50 -22.35 -7.85
N PRO A 268 3.33 -22.55 -9.18
CA PRO A 268 2.43 -23.57 -9.73
C PRO A 268 2.82 -25.02 -9.38
N TRP A 269 4.08 -25.26 -9.02
CA TRP A 269 4.63 -26.58 -8.69
C TRP A 269 4.41 -27.00 -7.23
N TRP A 270 3.99 -26.07 -6.35
CA TRP A 270 3.80 -26.35 -4.93
C TRP A 270 2.32 -26.62 -4.61
N ASN A 271 2.04 -27.64 -3.80
CA ASN A 271 0.70 -27.95 -3.33
C ASN A 271 0.46 -27.33 -1.92
N PRO A 272 -0.55 -26.46 -1.73
CA PRO A 272 -0.84 -25.83 -0.45
C PRO A 272 -1.53 -26.75 0.57
N ARG A 273 -1.79 -28.02 0.23
CA ARG A 273 -2.45 -28.98 1.12
C ARG A 273 -1.76 -29.03 2.49
N GLY A 274 -2.56 -28.90 3.55
CA GLY A 274 -2.09 -28.85 4.94
C GLY A 274 -1.85 -27.42 5.47
N CYS A 275 -1.90 -26.39 4.61
CA CYS A 275 -1.90 -25.01 5.07
C CYS A 275 -3.15 -24.69 5.88
N SER A 276 -2.98 -23.89 6.93
CA SER A 276 -4.11 -23.28 7.64
C SER A 276 -4.67 -22.08 6.89
N LEU A 277 -3.80 -21.34 6.17
CA LEU A 277 -4.18 -20.18 5.36
C LEU A 277 -3.20 -19.97 4.20
N VAL A 278 -3.74 -19.64 3.03
CA VAL A 278 -3.00 -19.02 1.92
C VAL A 278 -3.43 -17.56 1.80
N TYR A 279 -2.48 -16.66 2.00
CA TYR A 279 -2.67 -15.22 1.98
C TYR A 279 -1.95 -14.63 0.76
N ASP A 280 -2.69 -14.06 -0.18
CA ASP A 280 -2.15 -13.28 -1.29
C ASP A 280 -2.26 -11.78 -1.01
N MET A 281 -1.14 -11.04 -1.05
CA MET A 281 -1.16 -9.58 -0.86
C MET A 281 -1.71 -8.83 -2.08
N VAL A 282 -1.88 -9.51 -3.22
CA VAL A 282 -2.65 -8.98 -4.34
C VAL A 282 -4.12 -8.87 -3.91
N TYR A 283 -4.73 -7.71 -4.15
CA TYR A 283 -6.14 -7.44 -3.87
C TYR A 283 -6.99 -7.28 -5.15
N LYS A 284 -6.35 -7.14 -6.31
CA LYS A 284 -7.02 -7.04 -7.61
C LYS A 284 -6.33 -7.99 -8.61
N PRO A 285 -7.03 -9.03 -9.11
CA PRO A 285 -8.42 -9.38 -8.85
C PRO A 285 -8.68 -9.83 -7.41
N GLU A 286 -9.95 -9.94 -7.04
CA GLU A 286 -10.37 -10.44 -5.71
C GLU A 286 -9.86 -11.87 -5.46
N GLU A 287 -9.81 -12.68 -6.53
CA GLU A 287 -9.31 -14.04 -6.51
C GLU A 287 -8.21 -14.23 -7.56
N THR A 288 -6.99 -14.54 -7.11
CA THR A 288 -5.87 -14.92 -7.98
C THR A 288 -5.85 -16.42 -8.23
N VAL A 289 -5.06 -16.88 -9.21
CA VAL A 289 -4.89 -18.32 -9.52
C VAL A 289 -4.45 -19.12 -8.30
N LEU A 290 -3.52 -18.58 -7.50
CA LEU A 290 -3.06 -19.20 -6.26
C LEU A 290 -4.20 -19.36 -5.24
N LEU A 291 -5.02 -18.32 -5.06
CA LEU A 291 -6.16 -18.40 -4.14
C LEU A 291 -7.23 -19.39 -4.65
N ALA A 292 -7.55 -19.37 -5.95
CA ALA A 292 -8.55 -20.26 -6.54
C ALA A 292 -8.18 -21.73 -6.33
N ARG A 293 -6.95 -22.13 -6.69
CA ARG A 293 -6.51 -23.53 -6.52
C ARG A 293 -6.36 -23.94 -5.05
N SER A 294 -5.98 -22.99 -4.17
CA SER A 294 -5.88 -23.28 -2.74
C SER A 294 -7.27 -23.56 -2.15
N ARG A 295 -8.29 -22.81 -2.58
CA ARG A 295 -9.68 -23.06 -2.16
C ARG A 295 -10.20 -24.39 -2.71
N ALA A 296 -9.84 -24.77 -3.93
CA ALA A 296 -10.21 -26.06 -4.51
C ALA A 296 -9.66 -27.25 -3.70
N GLU A 297 -8.54 -27.07 -3.01
CA GLU A 297 -7.97 -28.05 -2.06
C GLU A 297 -8.56 -27.95 -0.64
N GLY A 298 -9.61 -27.14 -0.43
CA GLY A 298 -10.26 -26.94 0.86
C GLY A 298 -9.50 -26.04 1.83
N ILE A 299 -8.49 -25.30 1.36
CA ILE A 299 -7.67 -24.42 2.19
C ILE A 299 -8.33 -23.05 2.31
N LYS A 300 -8.28 -22.45 3.51
CA LYS A 300 -8.73 -21.07 3.71
C LYS A 300 -7.86 -20.10 2.91
N THR A 301 -8.48 -19.09 2.34
CA THR A 301 -7.80 -18.10 1.50
C THR A 301 -8.15 -16.67 1.90
N MET A 302 -7.21 -15.77 1.70
CA MET A 302 -7.39 -14.33 1.94
C MET A 302 -6.61 -13.52 0.90
N ASN A 303 -7.21 -12.45 0.40
CA ASN A 303 -6.56 -11.51 -0.52
C ASN A 303 -6.06 -10.24 0.21
N GLY A 304 -5.40 -9.35 -0.53
CA GLY A 304 -4.74 -8.17 0.02
C GLY A 304 -5.67 -7.07 0.56
N SER A 305 -6.98 -7.15 0.33
CA SER A 305 -7.92 -6.05 0.64
C SER A 305 -7.95 -5.71 2.12
N GLY A 306 -7.96 -6.74 2.98
CA GLY A 306 -7.92 -6.54 4.44
C GLY A 306 -6.64 -5.85 4.92
N MET A 307 -5.50 -6.13 4.29
CA MET A 307 -4.25 -5.43 4.60
C MET A 307 -4.28 -3.99 4.08
N LEU A 308 -4.77 -3.75 2.86
CA LEU A 308 -4.88 -2.43 2.26
C LEU A 308 -5.68 -1.48 3.16
N GLU A 309 -6.82 -1.95 3.66
CA GLU A 309 -7.65 -1.19 4.59
C GLU A 309 -6.96 -1.01 5.94
N ALA A 310 -6.43 -2.09 6.54
CA ALA A 310 -5.81 -2.03 7.86
C ALA A 310 -4.58 -1.10 7.90
N GLN A 311 -3.72 -1.13 6.87
CA GLN A 311 -2.57 -0.22 6.81
C GLN A 311 -3.01 1.25 6.61
N ALA A 312 -4.10 1.49 5.88
CA ALA A 312 -4.64 2.84 5.65
C ALA A 312 -5.29 3.39 6.93
N ARG A 313 -5.99 2.55 7.70
CA ARG A 313 -6.54 2.93 9.01
C ARG A 313 -5.43 3.36 9.98
N LEU A 314 -4.33 2.61 10.02
CA LEU A 314 -3.15 2.97 10.80
C LEU A 314 -2.54 4.30 10.33
N GLN A 315 -2.44 4.53 9.02
CA GLN A 315 -1.98 5.81 8.47
C GLN A 315 -2.89 6.97 8.89
N PHE A 316 -4.21 6.78 8.77
CA PHE A 316 -5.19 7.80 9.15
C PHE A 316 -5.03 8.18 10.62
N GLU A 317 -4.93 7.21 11.53
CA GLU A 317 -4.70 7.46 12.96
C GLU A 317 -3.41 8.22 13.21
N LEU A 318 -2.34 7.92 12.46
CA LEU A 318 -1.09 8.66 12.56
C LEU A 318 -1.18 10.09 12.06
N TYR A 319 -1.94 10.31 10.99
CA TYR A 319 -2.09 11.62 10.34
C TYR A 319 -2.99 12.57 11.13
N THR A 320 -4.02 12.04 11.79
CA THR A 320 -5.10 12.85 12.37
C THR A 320 -5.20 12.73 13.89
N GLY A 321 -4.60 11.69 14.49
CA GLY A 321 -4.83 11.32 15.89
C GLY A 321 -6.20 10.71 16.17
N GLN A 322 -7.04 10.50 15.15
CA GLN A 322 -8.36 9.90 15.26
C GLN A 322 -8.41 8.50 14.64
N LYS A 323 -9.21 7.61 15.20
CA LYS A 323 -9.45 6.30 14.60
C LYS A 323 -10.33 6.47 13.35
N ALA A 324 -9.95 5.81 12.27
CA ALA A 324 -10.79 5.72 11.08
C ALA A 324 -12.14 5.07 11.42
N GLY A 325 -13.25 5.70 11.00
CA GLY A 325 -14.61 5.18 11.16
C GLY A 325 -14.82 3.87 10.39
N VAL A 326 -15.82 3.07 10.80
CA VAL A 326 -16.12 1.76 10.20
C VAL A 326 -16.45 1.89 8.72
#